data_AF-A0A2V5HJZ6-F1
#
_entry.id   AF-A0A2V5HJZ6-F1
#
_cell.length_a   1.000
_cell.length_b   1.000
_cell.length_c   1.000
_cell.angle_alpha   90.00
_cell.angle_beta   90.00
_cell.angle_gamma   90.00
#
_symmetry.space_group_name_H-M   'P 1'
#
loop_
_entity.id
_entity.type
_entity.pdbx_description
1 polymer ?
#
loop_
_entity_poly.entity_id
_entity_poly.type
_entity_poly.pdbx_seq_one_letter_code
_entity_poly.pdbx_strand_id
1 'polypeptide(L)'
;MARRESRFSQQVLVDTTPMPDHIPKVEEIGATSAPLFSAAYFIGDRCRAYNDDFMKCKAEANGRGELECLKEGRKVTRCAASVIKDINTHCLKQFTAHWECLEQNNHRLFDCRKAEVNLNACVFDKLGLKKTIPGAPEDQTPVHLRPQQIFSRYPGRQWQANEDGTPILDKN
;
A
#
# COMPACT_ATOMS: atom_id res chain seq x y z
N MET A 1 0.05 -12.29 21.53
CA MET A 1 0.20 -13.75 21.66
C MET A 1 0.13 -14.41 20.28
N ALA A 2 1.20 -14.37 19.47
CA ALA A 2 1.25 -15.07 18.16
C ALA A 2 2.69 -15.12 17.56
N ARG A 3 3.74 -15.32 18.37
CA ARG A 3 5.13 -15.43 17.87
C ARG A 3 5.67 -16.86 17.99
N ARG A 4 4.86 -17.87 17.69
CA ARG A 4 5.31 -19.25 17.66
C ARG A 4 5.33 -19.73 16.21
N GLU A 5 6.44 -20.29 15.78
CA GLU A 5 6.52 -20.97 14.48
C GLU A 5 5.44 -22.04 14.40
N SER A 6 4.73 -22.07 13.27
CA SER A 6 3.72 -23.08 13.02
C SER A 6 4.40 -24.45 13.00
N ARG A 7 3.98 -25.33 13.92
CA ARG A 7 4.19 -26.76 13.73
C ARG A 7 3.12 -27.20 12.74
N PHE A 8 3.53 -27.70 11.59
CA PHE A 8 2.61 -28.12 10.52
C PHE A 8 1.59 -29.13 11.07
N SER A 9 0.38 -28.66 11.34
CA SER A 9 -0.80 -29.47 11.43
C SER A 9 -1.26 -29.73 9.99
N GLN A 10 -1.46 -30.99 9.61
CA GLN A 10 -1.81 -31.39 8.25
C GLN A 10 -3.25 -31.02 7.85
N GLN A 11 -4.07 -30.54 8.79
CA GLN A 11 -5.49 -30.24 8.56
C GLN A 11 -5.73 -28.72 8.62
N VAL A 12 -6.47 -28.21 7.63
CA VAL A 12 -6.97 -26.83 7.61
C VAL A 12 -8.27 -26.81 8.41
N LEU A 13 -8.24 -26.21 9.59
CA LEU A 13 -9.42 -26.00 10.43
C LEU A 13 -10.05 -24.65 10.09
N VAL A 14 -11.30 -24.64 9.62
CA VAL A 14 -12.06 -23.43 9.30
C VAL A 14 -13.28 -23.36 10.21
N ASP A 15 -13.43 -22.24 10.91
CA ASP A 15 -14.61 -21.94 11.72
C ASP A 15 -15.67 -21.23 10.84
N THR A 16 -16.87 -21.81 10.77
CA THR A 16 -17.98 -21.28 9.96
C THR A 16 -18.91 -20.36 10.75
N THR A 17 -18.58 -20.03 12.01
CA THR A 17 -19.42 -19.16 12.83
C THR A 17 -19.49 -17.73 12.26
N PRO A 18 -20.69 -17.17 12.07
CA PRO A 18 -20.83 -15.79 11.59
C PRO A 18 -20.51 -14.79 12.71
N MET A 19 -20.18 -13.56 12.31
CA MET A 19 -19.99 -12.45 13.24
C MET A 19 -21.31 -12.12 13.97
N PRO A 20 -21.29 -11.79 15.28
CA PRO A 20 -22.50 -11.43 16.03
C PRO A 20 -23.27 -10.25 15.44
N ASP A 21 -24.60 -10.30 15.47
CA ASP A 21 -25.49 -9.32 14.81
C ASP A 21 -25.35 -7.87 15.31
N HIS A 22 -24.90 -7.69 16.56
CA HIS A 22 -24.68 -6.36 17.13
C HIS A 22 -23.48 -5.62 16.52
N ILE A 23 -22.61 -6.33 15.79
CA ILE A 23 -21.45 -5.76 15.09
C ILE A 23 -21.82 -5.55 13.62
N PRO A 24 -21.95 -4.30 13.14
CA PRO A 24 -22.32 -4.08 11.74
C PRO A 24 -21.20 -4.52 10.79
N LYS A 25 -21.60 -5.24 9.73
CA LYS A 25 -20.74 -5.78 8.68
C LYS A 25 -19.95 -4.69 7.94
N VAL A 26 -18.79 -5.07 7.43
CA VAL A 26 -17.92 -4.22 6.61
C VAL A 26 -17.54 -4.98 5.33
N GLU A 27 -17.40 -4.24 4.23
CA GLU A 27 -16.84 -4.80 2.99
C GLU A 27 -15.33 -4.92 3.17
N GLU A 28 -14.80 -6.12 2.95
CA GLU A 28 -13.37 -6.38 3.05
C GLU A 28 -12.62 -5.87 1.81
N ILE A 29 -11.32 -5.61 1.97
CA ILE A 29 -10.51 -4.95 0.93
C ILE A 29 -10.43 -5.75 -0.38
N GLY A 30 -10.42 -7.08 -0.29
CA GLY A 30 -10.41 -7.98 -1.46
C GLY A 30 -9.16 -7.92 -2.35
N ALA A 31 -8.12 -7.16 -1.98
CA ALA A 31 -6.89 -7.02 -2.75
C ALA A 31 -5.83 -8.06 -2.32
N THR A 32 -5.08 -8.58 -3.28
CA THR A 32 -3.92 -9.46 -3.03
C THR A 32 -2.69 -8.65 -2.60
N SER A 33 -1.60 -9.34 -2.26
CA SER A 33 -0.38 -8.76 -1.69
C SER A 33 0.26 -7.69 -2.59
N ALA A 34 0.50 -7.97 -3.88
CA ALA A 34 1.12 -7.01 -4.81
C ALA A 34 0.33 -5.71 -5.02
N PRO A 35 -0.98 -5.71 -5.36
CA PRO A 35 -1.75 -4.48 -5.52
C PRO A 35 -1.87 -3.70 -4.20
N LEU A 36 -2.02 -4.39 -3.07
CA LEU A 36 -2.05 -3.73 -1.77
C LEU A 36 -0.71 -3.07 -1.44
N PHE A 37 0.41 -3.73 -1.77
CA PHE A 37 1.75 -3.20 -1.57
C PHE A 37 2.05 -2.01 -2.51
N SER A 38 1.58 -2.07 -3.76
CA SER A 38 1.61 -0.97 -4.72
C SER A 38 0.86 0.27 -4.21
N ALA A 39 -0.34 0.08 -3.63
CA ALA A 39 -1.18 1.16 -3.12
C ALA A 39 -0.82 1.65 -1.70
N ALA A 40 0.09 0.98 -0.99
CA ALA A 40 0.34 1.20 0.44
C ALA A 40 0.65 2.65 0.80
N TYR A 41 1.43 3.36 -0.02
CA TYR A 41 1.77 4.76 0.24
C TYR A 41 0.59 5.71 0.06
N PHE A 42 -0.30 5.44 -0.91
CA PHE A 42 -1.49 6.25 -1.14
C PHE A 42 -2.56 6.01 -0.07
N ILE A 43 -2.69 4.76 0.38
CA ILE A 43 -3.50 4.42 1.55
C ILE A 43 -2.94 5.13 2.78
N GLY A 44 -1.62 5.13 2.97
CA GLY A 44 -0.96 5.83 4.07
C GLY A 44 -1.25 7.34 4.07
N ASP A 45 -1.18 7.99 2.91
CA ASP A 45 -1.41 9.44 2.78
C ASP A 45 -2.86 9.83 3.11
N ARG A 46 -3.85 9.15 2.49
CA ARG A 46 -5.27 9.46 2.70
C ARG A 46 -5.82 8.96 4.04
N CYS A 47 -5.38 7.79 4.48
CA CYS A 47 -5.95 7.10 5.65
C CYS A 47 -5.13 7.29 6.93
N ARG A 48 -4.12 8.18 6.92
CA ARG A 48 -3.21 8.41 8.05
C ARG A 48 -3.94 8.58 9.39
N ALA A 49 -4.88 9.53 9.44
CA ALA A 49 -5.61 9.84 10.68
C ALA A 49 -6.36 8.62 11.24
N TYR A 50 -7.01 7.83 10.37
CA TYR A 50 -7.75 6.64 10.79
C TYR A 50 -6.83 5.52 11.28
N ASN A 51 -5.69 5.34 10.60
CA ASN A 51 -4.69 4.34 10.99
C ASN A 51 -4.05 4.69 12.34
N ASP A 52 -3.71 5.96 12.52
CA ASP A 52 -3.12 6.47 13.77
C ASP A 52 -4.13 6.34 14.94
N ASP A 53 -5.39 6.69 14.73
CA ASP A 53 -6.47 6.52 15.72
C ASP A 53 -6.68 5.04 16.10
N PHE A 54 -6.67 4.13 15.12
CA PHE A 54 -6.81 2.70 15.37
C PHE A 54 -5.64 2.15 16.22
N MET A 55 -4.41 2.53 15.88
CA MET A 55 -3.22 2.11 16.62
C MET A 55 -3.18 2.72 18.02
N LYS A 56 -3.63 3.97 18.18
CA LYS A 56 -3.78 4.62 19.48
C LYS A 56 -4.82 3.92 20.35
N CYS A 57 -6.01 3.64 19.82
CA CYS A 57 -7.04 2.87 20.50
C CYS A 57 -6.50 1.51 20.97
N LYS A 58 -5.80 0.80 20.08
CA LYS A 58 -5.24 -0.51 20.39
C LYS A 58 -4.19 -0.45 21.51
N ALA A 59 -3.38 0.61 21.54
CA ALA A 59 -2.38 0.83 22.58
C ALA A 59 -3.02 1.18 23.94
N GLU A 60 -4.07 1.99 23.96
CA GLU A 60 -4.77 2.42 25.18
C GLU A 60 -5.65 1.31 25.79
N ALA A 61 -6.16 0.39 24.97
CA ALA A 61 -7.06 -0.69 25.38
C ALA A 61 -6.40 -1.83 26.20
N ASN A 62 -5.11 -1.74 26.55
CA ASN A 62 -4.41 -2.66 27.47
C ASN A 62 -4.70 -4.16 27.25
N GLY A 63 -4.67 -4.61 25.99
CA GLY A 63 -4.92 -6.02 25.62
C GLY A 63 -6.36 -6.37 25.26
N ARG A 64 -7.27 -5.38 25.21
CA ARG A 64 -8.66 -5.53 24.72
C ARG A 64 -8.90 -4.88 23.36
N GLY A 65 -7.84 -4.46 22.68
CA GLY A 65 -7.94 -3.70 21.43
C GLY A 65 -8.69 -4.44 20.30
N GLU A 66 -8.65 -5.77 20.28
CA GLU A 66 -9.37 -6.58 19.30
C GLU A 66 -10.90 -6.46 19.41
N LEU A 67 -11.43 -6.17 20.59
CA LEU A 67 -12.88 -6.02 20.83
C LEU A 67 -13.30 -4.55 20.85
N GLU A 68 -12.52 -3.71 21.54
CA GLU A 68 -12.89 -2.31 21.78
C GLU A 68 -12.69 -1.43 20.52
N CYS A 69 -11.72 -1.75 19.66
CA CYS A 69 -11.36 -0.92 18.50
C CYS A 69 -12.00 -1.36 17.17
N LEU A 70 -13.06 -2.18 17.20
CA LEU A 70 -13.74 -2.66 15.99
C LEU A 70 -14.40 -1.52 15.19
N LYS A 71 -14.75 -0.41 15.83
CA LYS A 71 -15.31 0.76 15.15
C LYS A 71 -14.26 1.48 14.32
N GLU A 72 -13.08 1.66 14.88
CA GLU A 72 -11.91 2.30 14.27
C GLU A 72 -11.37 1.42 13.14
N GLY A 73 -11.28 0.10 13.36
CA GLY A 73 -10.87 -0.85 12.33
C GLY A 73 -11.76 -0.78 11.08
N ARG A 74 -13.08 -0.66 11.24
CA ARG A 74 -13.99 -0.49 10.09
C ARG A 74 -13.77 0.82 9.34
N LYS A 75 -13.39 1.91 10.01
CA LYS A 75 -13.06 3.18 9.34
C LYS A 75 -11.80 3.01 8.48
N VAL A 76 -10.79 2.34 9.01
CA VAL A 76 -9.55 2.01 8.30
C VAL A 76 -9.85 1.19 7.04
N THR A 77 -10.58 0.08 7.17
CA THR A 77 -10.93 -0.80 6.04
C THR A 77 -11.70 -0.05 4.96
N ARG A 78 -12.70 0.75 5.33
CA ARG A 78 -13.49 1.56 4.38
C ARG A 78 -12.63 2.61 3.66
N CYS A 79 -11.72 3.26 4.38
CA CYS A 79 -10.81 4.22 3.78
C CYS A 79 -9.88 3.54 2.76
N ALA A 80 -9.26 2.43 3.11
CA ALA A 80 -8.39 1.67 2.21
C ALA A 80 -9.14 1.16 0.96
N ALA A 81 -10.36 0.62 1.15
CA ALA A 81 -11.23 0.21 0.04
C ALA A 81 -11.56 1.38 -0.90
N SER A 82 -11.82 2.58 -0.35
CA SER A 82 -12.07 3.76 -1.18
C SER A 82 -10.86 4.17 -2.02
N VAL A 83 -9.65 4.10 -1.48
CA VAL A 83 -8.41 4.40 -2.23
C VAL A 83 -8.22 3.42 -3.39
N ILE A 84 -8.40 2.12 -3.14
CA ILE A 84 -8.25 1.10 -4.18
C ILE A 84 -9.32 1.25 -5.26
N LYS A 85 -10.56 1.57 -4.88
CA LYS A 85 -11.64 1.86 -5.82
C LYS A 85 -11.31 3.08 -6.71
N ASP A 86 -10.78 4.15 -6.12
CA ASP A 86 -10.40 5.35 -6.85
C ASP A 86 -9.21 5.10 -7.79
N ILE A 87 -8.22 4.30 -7.36
CA ILE A 87 -7.11 3.88 -8.23
C ILE A 87 -7.61 3.01 -9.40
N ASN A 88 -8.53 2.07 -9.14
CA ASN A 88 -9.11 1.21 -10.16
C ASN A 88 -9.96 1.97 -11.18
N THR A 89 -10.56 3.09 -10.80
CA THR A 89 -11.40 3.90 -11.71
C THR A 89 -10.57 4.88 -12.53
N HIS A 90 -9.50 5.45 -11.98
CA HIS A 90 -8.74 6.52 -12.64
C HIS A 90 -7.38 6.09 -13.22
N CYS A 91 -6.70 5.11 -12.61
CA CYS A 91 -5.29 4.79 -12.89
C CYS A 91 -5.03 3.28 -13.07
N LEU A 92 -6.04 2.50 -13.46
CA LEU A 92 -5.98 1.04 -13.52
C LEU A 92 -4.82 0.50 -14.36
N LYS A 93 -4.53 1.10 -15.52
CA LYS A 93 -3.49 0.63 -16.44
C LYS A 93 -2.10 0.75 -15.82
N GLN A 94 -1.78 1.92 -15.27
CA GLN A 94 -0.50 2.18 -14.60
C GLN A 94 -0.38 1.36 -13.31
N PHE A 95 -1.48 1.22 -12.57
CA PHE A 95 -1.54 0.43 -11.35
C PHE A 95 -1.25 -1.05 -11.64
N THR A 96 -1.86 -1.59 -12.70
CA THR A 96 -1.66 -2.96 -13.18
C THR A 96 -0.23 -3.23 -13.57
N ALA A 97 0.35 -2.37 -14.42
CA ALA A 97 1.75 -2.48 -14.80
C ALA A 97 2.71 -2.46 -13.60
N HIS A 98 2.40 -1.69 -12.55
CA HIS A 98 3.25 -1.62 -11.37
C HIS A 98 3.15 -2.88 -10.49
N TRP A 99 1.94 -3.35 -10.16
CA TRP A 99 1.82 -4.54 -9.33
C TRP A 99 2.22 -5.82 -10.06
N GLU A 100 2.03 -5.93 -11.38
CA GLU A 100 2.53 -7.06 -12.19
C GLU A 100 4.05 -7.13 -12.16
N CYS A 101 4.73 -5.99 -12.26
CA CYS A 101 6.18 -5.94 -12.10
C CYS A 101 6.63 -6.41 -10.71
N LEU A 102 5.91 -5.99 -9.66
CA LEU A 102 6.22 -6.40 -8.29
C LEU A 102 6.10 -7.92 -8.13
N GLU A 103 5.03 -8.52 -8.66
CA GLU A 103 4.78 -9.95 -8.58
C GLU A 103 5.92 -10.77 -9.21
N GLN A 104 6.49 -10.29 -10.32
CA GLN A 104 7.61 -10.95 -10.98
C GLN A 104 8.96 -10.78 -10.27
N ASN A 105 9.09 -9.80 -9.38
CA ASN A 105 10.35 -9.39 -8.76
C ASN A 105 10.39 -9.60 -7.25
N ASN A 106 9.65 -10.58 -6.73
CA ASN A 106 9.59 -10.90 -5.31
C ASN A 106 9.21 -9.67 -4.44
N HIS A 107 8.31 -8.83 -4.98
CA HIS A 107 7.84 -7.58 -4.38
C HIS A 107 8.96 -6.57 -4.03
N ARG A 108 10.07 -6.56 -4.78
CA ARG A 108 11.15 -5.58 -4.59
C ARG A 108 10.87 -4.29 -5.36
N LEU A 109 10.49 -3.23 -4.63
CA LEU A 109 10.13 -1.91 -5.20
C LEU A 109 11.22 -1.31 -6.11
N PHE A 110 12.49 -1.55 -5.81
CA PHE A 110 13.61 -0.97 -6.56
C PHE A 110 13.78 -1.56 -7.97
N ASP A 111 13.18 -2.72 -8.26
CA ASP A 111 13.17 -3.31 -9.61
C ASP A 111 12.06 -2.69 -10.49
N CYS A 112 11.07 -2.01 -9.90
CA CYS A 112 9.84 -1.56 -10.59
C CYS A 112 9.66 -0.04 -10.67
N ARG A 113 10.74 0.74 -10.50
CA ARG A 113 10.67 2.22 -10.45
C ARG A 113 10.03 2.86 -11.67
N LYS A 114 10.23 2.28 -12.87
CA LYS A 114 9.62 2.80 -14.10
C LYS A 114 8.09 2.84 -14.00
N ALA A 115 7.48 1.71 -13.66
CA ALA A 115 6.03 1.60 -13.52
C ALA A 115 5.52 2.39 -12.31
N GLU A 116 6.29 2.43 -11.21
CA GLU A 116 5.96 3.20 -10.02
C GLU A 116 5.85 4.70 -10.31
N VAL A 117 6.78 5.23 -11.08
CA VAL A 117 6.81 6.64 -11.47
C VAL A 117 5.59 7.02 -12.31
N ASN A 118 5.22 6.16 -13.28
CA ASN A 118 4.00 6.35 -14.09
C ASN A 118 2.72 6.31 -13.25
N LEU A 119 2.67 5.42 -12.25
CA LEU A 119 1.56 5.33 -11.32
C LEU A 119 1.47 6.57 -10.41
N ASN A 120 2.60 6.99 -9.83
CA ASN A 120 2.67 8.16 -8.95
C ASN A 120 2.18 9.42 -9.66
N ALA A 121 2.55 9.62 -10.93
CA ALA A 121 2.08 10.75 -11.71
C ALA A 121 0.56 10.72 -11.92
N CYS A 122 0.01 9.58 -12.36
CA CYS A 122 -1.45 9.44 -12.55
C CYS A 122 -2.23 9.71 -11.26
N VAL A 123 -1.77 9.13 -10.15
CA VAL A 123 -2.45 9.27 -8.85
C VAL A 123 -2.35 10.70 -8.33
N PHE A 124 -1.21 11.37 -8.51
CA PHE A 124 -1.07 12.77 -8.16
C PHE A 124 -2.00 13.66 -9.00
N ASP A 125 -2.05 13.45 -10.32
CA ASP A 125 -2.84 14.28 -11.24
C ASP A 125 -4.36 14.09 -11.06
N LYS A 126 -4.82 12.87 -10.73
CA LYS A 126 -6.26 12.55 -10.65
C LYS A 126 -6.81 12.56 -9.22
N LEU A 127 -6.01 12.13 -8.25
CA LEU A 127 -6.45 11.94 -6.86
C LEU A 127 -5.77 12.91 -5.88
N GLY A 128 -4.72 13.63 -6.30
CA GLY A 128 -3.97 14.56 -5.44
C GLY A 128 -3.16 13.89 -4.34
N LEU A 129 -3.01 12.55 -4.37
CA LEU A 129 -2.26 11.81 -3.36
C LEU A 129 -0.80 11.72 -3.73
N LYS A 130 0.10 11.89 -2.75
CA LYS A 130 1.54 11.88 -2.98
C LYS A 130 2.22 10.79 -2.19
N LYS A 131 3.12 10.05 -2.87
CA LYS A 131 4.06 9.18 -2.19
C LYS A 131 5.14 10.02 -1.48
N THR A 132 5.08 10.07 -0.16
CA THR A 132 6.10 10.70 0.68
C THR A 132 6.72 9.66 1.62
N ILE A 133 8.03 9.79 1.88
CA ILE A 133 8.72 8.95 2.86
C ILE A 133 8.93 9.83 4.11
N PRO A 134 8.23 9.55 5.23
CA PRO A 134 8.42 10.33 6.45
C PRO A 134 9.83 10.09 7.00
N GLY A 135 10.45 11.15 7.55
CA GLY A 135 11.79 11.06 8.16
C GLY A 135 12.95 10.93 7.17
N ALA A 136 12.72 11.13 5.87
CA ALA A 136 13.82 11.23 4.91
C ALA A 136 14.61 12.53 5.12
N PRO A 137 15.95 12.51 5.09
CA PRO A 137 16.79 13.70 5.20
C PRO A 137 16.50 14.69 4.06
N GLU A 138 16.36 16.00 4.39
CA GLU A 138 16.03 17.05 3.41
C GLU A 138 17.16 17.31 2.41
N ASP A 139 18.40 17.05 2.81
CA ASP A 139 19.61 17.21 2.00
C ASP A 139 19.78 16.12 0.92
N GLN A 140 18.98 15.04 0.98
CA GLN A 140 19.15 13.89 0.07
C GLN A 140 17.89 13.60 -0.74
N THR A 141 18.10 13.19 -1.98
CA THR A 141 17.01 12.69 -2.82
C THR A 141 16.45 11.38 -2.26
N PRO A 142 15.13 11.29 -2.01
CA PRO A 142 14.48 10.07 -1.58
C PRO A 142 14.75 8.92 -2.55
N VAL A 143 14.94 7.70 -2.02
CA VAL A 143 15.36 6.54 -2.82
C VAL A 143 14.46 6.26 -4.02
N HIS A 144 13.14 6.50 -3.92
CA HIS A 144 12.18 6.27 -5.00
C HIS A 144 12.29 7.29 -6.14
N LEU A 145 12.91 8.45 -5.90
CA LEU A 145 13.16 9.50 -6.88
C LEU A 145 14.57 9.42 -7.49
N ARG A 146 15.39 8.47 -7.08
CA ARG A 146 16.72 8.29 -7.66
C ARG A 146 16.58 7.65 -9.05
N PRO A 147 17.24 8.20 -10.10
CA PRO A 147 17.13 7.69 -11.46
C PRO A 147 17.80 6.31 -11.64
N GLN A 148 18.74 5.97 -10.76
CA GLN A 148 19.44 4.69 -10.75
C GLN A 148 19.35 4.05 -9.35
N GLN A 149 19.21 2.73 -9.32
CA GLN A 149 19.09 1.95 -8.09
C GLN A 149 20.23 0.93 -8.04
N ILE A 150 21.04 0.98 -6.98
CA ILE A 150 22.25 0.16 -6.84
C ILE A 150 21.89 -1.33 -6.69
N PHE A 151 20.73 -1.63 -6.09
CA PHE A 151 20.28 -2.99 -5.84
C PHE A 151 19.33 -3.54 -6.92
N SER A 152 19.00 -2.76 -7.95
CA SER A 152 18.15 -3.26 -9.04
C SER A 152 18.85 -4.35 -9.81
N ARG A 153 18.09 -5.38 -10.21
CA ARG A 153 18.58 -6.40 -11.15
C ARG A 153 18.96 -5.81 -12.50
N TYR A 154 18.30 -4.72 -12.88
CA TYR A 154 18.51 -4.08 -14.18
C TYR A 154 19.57 -2.98 -14.02
N PRO A 155 20.77 -3.16 -14.58
CA PRO A 155 21.80 -2.13 -14.52
C PRO A 155 21.36 -0.90 -15.33
N GLY A 156 21.66 0.30 -14.80
CA GLY A 156 21.43 1.57 -15.49
C GLY A 156 20.22 2.37 -14.98
N ARG A 157 19.77 3.31 -15.82
CA ARG A 157 18.70 4.26 -15.49
C ARG A 157 17.34 3.56 -15.52
N GLN A 158 16.62 3.58 -14.40
CA GLN A 158 15.34 2.89 -14.28
C GLN A 158 14.19 3.69 -14.92
N TRP A 159 14.30 5.02 -14.96
CA TRP A 159 13.34 5.91 -15.60
C TRP A 159 14.05 7.18 -16.09
N GLN A 160 13.47 7.87 -17.06
CA GLN A 160 14.04 9.09 -17.63
C GLN A 160 13.38 10.33 -17.02
N ALA A 161 14.14 11.39 -16.78
CA ALA A 161 13.64 12.65 -16.25
C ALA A 161 13.84 13.77 -17.28
N ASN A 162 12.91 14.72 -17.30
CA ASN A 162 13.04 16.02 -17.97
C ASN A 162 14.11 16.87 -17.27
N GLU A 163 14.50 17.99 -17.89
CA GLU A 163 15.45 18.95 -17.30
C GLU A 163 14.97 19.50 -15.95
N ASP A 164 13.64 19.61 -15.77
CA ASP A 164 12.99 20.03 -14.52
C ASP A 164 12.96 18.93 -13.42
N GLY A 165 13.56 17.76 -13.68
CA GLY A 165 13.55 16.62 -12.75
C GLY A 165 12.23 15.85 -12.68
N THR A 166 11.23 16.25 -13.47
CA THR A 166 9.96 15.51 -13.61
C THR A 166 10.16 14.25 -14.46
N PRO A 167 9.48 13.15 -14.15
CA PRO A 167 9.60 11.94 -14.94
C PRO A 167 9.01 12.09 -16.35
N ILE A 168 9.75 11.57 -17.33
CA ILE A 168 9.25 11.34 -18.68
C ILE A 168 8.32 10.12 -18.59
N LEU A 169 7.03 10.39 -18.64
CA LEU A 169 6.00 9.36 -18.62
C LEU A 169 5.94 8.69 -19.99
N ASP A 170 5.82 7.36 -20.01
CA ASP A 170 5.52 6.67 -21.26
C ASP A 170 4.13 7.14 -21.72
N LYS A 171 4.08 7.87 -22.84
CA LYS A 171 2.81 8.26 -23.47
C LYS A 171 2.12 6.96 -23.91
N ASN A 172 0.99 6.64 -23.28
CA ASN A 172 0.07 5.64 -23.80
C ASN A 172 -0.58 6.12 -25.09
#